data_AF-A0A0H5Q888-F1
#
_entry.id   AF-A0A0H5Q888-F1
#
_cell.length_a   1.000
_cell.length_b   1.000
_cell.length_c   1.000
_cell.angle_alpha   90.00
_cell.angle_beta   90.00
_cell.angle_gamma   90.00
#
_symmetry.space_group_name_H-M   'P 1'
#
loop_
_entity.id
_entity.type
_entity.pdbx_description
1 polymer ?
#
loop_
_entity_poly.entity_id
_entity_poly.type
_entity_poly.pdbx_seq_one_letter_code
_entity_poly.pdbx_strand_id
1 'polypeptide(L)'
;MITLCPTTYELASNMDNFSAFVRQELMKKQAKQYKAKPEMDEKYGAYCSPCDRTILHTDPDMLKGSLPCPKCGKATVYIGVVE
;
A
#
# COMPACT_ATOMS: atom_id res chain seq x y z
N MET A 1 1.24 28.35 4.24
CA MET A 1 1.55 26.94 4.56
C MET A 1 2.66 26.95 5.60
N ILE A 2 2.34 26.67 6.88
CA ILE A 2 3.35 26.67 7.95
C ILE A 2 3.87 25.24 8.03
N THR A 3 4.96 24.97 7.31
CA THR A 3 5.68 23.71 7.40
C THR A 3 6.51 23.77 8.67
N LEU A 4 6.08 23.07 9.73
CA LEU A 4 6.89 22.96 10.95
C LEU A 4 8.12 22.13 10.58
N CYS A 5 9.29 22.78 10.55
CA CYS A 5 10.57 22.09 10.42
C CYS A 5 10.70 21.05 11.54
N PRO A 6 11.42 19.92 11.32
CA PRO A 6 11.57 18.86 12.32
C PRO A 6 12.04 19.37 13.70
N THR A 7 12.89 20.40 13.69
CA THR A 7 13.36 21.13 14.87
C THR A 7 12.24 21.79 15.68
N THR A 8 11.15 22.22 15.05
CA THR A 8 10.01 22.87 15.73
C THR A 8 9.11 21.86 16.45
N TYR A 9 9.00 20.62 15.95
CA TYR A 9 8.24 19.56 16.62
C TYR A 9 8.94 19.10 17.91
N GLU A 10 10.25 18.89 17.86
CA GLU A 10 11.05 18.48 19.03
C GLU A 10 11.09 19.55 20.12
N LEU A 11 11.11 20.83 19.74
CA LEU A 11 10.97 21.95 20.66
C LEU A 11 9.58 21.99 21.29
N ALA A 12 8.51 21.83 20.50
CA ALA A 12 7.13 21.89 21.00
C ALA A 12 6.75 20.67 21.85
N SER A 13 7.26 19.48 21.55
CA SER A 13 6.94 18.25 22.30
C SER A 13 7.43 18.27 23.75
N ASN A 14 8.49 19.04 24.01
CA ASN A 14 9.13 19.22 25.32
C ASN A 14 8.59 20.42 26.11
N MET A 15 7.64 21.19 25.58
CA MET A 15 6.99 22.27 26.33
C MET A 15 5.88 21.71 27.23
N ASP A 16 5.86 22.10 28.50
CA ASP A 16 4.88 21.63 29.50
C ASP A 16 3.41 21.89 29.10
N ASN A 17 3.17 22.88 28.23
CA ASN A 17 1.85 23.27 27.73
C ASN A 17 1.46 22.59 26.41
N PHE A 18 2.21 21.59 25.94
CA PHE A 18 1.84 20.84 24.75
C PHE A 18 0.71 19.87 25.07
N SER A 19 -0.52 20.38 24.92
CA SER A 19 -1.73 19.67 25.37
C SER A 19 -1.81 18.27 24.78
N ALA A 20 -2.25 17.32 25.61
CA ALA A 20 -2.43 15.92 25.20
C ALA A 20 -3.34 15.78 23.96
N PHE A 21 -4.25 16.73 23.78
CA PHE A 21 -5.09 16.86 22.58
C PHE A 21 -4.28 17.08 21.31
N VAL A 22 -3.30 18.00 21.32
CA VAL A 22 -2.43 18.26 20.15
C VAL A 22 -1.56 17.05 19.83
N ARG A 23 -1.06 16.32 20.85
CA ARG A 23 -0.34 15.05 20.66
C ARG A 23 -1.20 14.01 19.93
N GLN A 24 -2.44 13.82 20.37
CA GLN A 24 -3.36 12.86 19.74
C GLN A 24 -3.72 13.25 18.32
N GLU A 25 -3.99 14.53 18.05
CA GLU A 25 -4.33 14.98 16.70
C GLU A 25 -3.14 14.88 15.73
N LEU A 26 -1.91 15.13 16.20
CA LEU A 26 -0.71 14.93 15.39
C LEU A 26 -0.44 13.45 15.10
N MET A 27 -0.59 12.58 16.09
CA MET A 27 -0.49 11.12 15.90
C MET A 27 -1.54 10.61 14.89
N LYS A 28 -2.78 11.10 14.96
CA LYS A 28 -3.83 10.77 13.98
C LYS A 28 -3.47 11.26 12.57
N LYS A 29 -2.89 12.45 12.44
CA LYS A 29 -2.46 13.00 11.13
C LYS A 29 -1.29 12.22 10.54
N GLN A 30 -0.30 11.83 11.34
CA GLN A 30 0.81 10.98 10.90
C GLN A 30 0.30 9.60 10.46
N ALA A 31 -0.59 8.96 11.23
CA ALA A 31 -1.20 7.68 10.85
C ALA A 31 -1.98 7.76 9.53
N LYS A 32 -2.61 8.91 9.23
CA LYS A 32 -3.27 9.15 7.94
C LYS A 32 -2.27 9.32 6.79
N GLN A 33 -1.14 9.99 7.01
CA GLN A 33 -0.08 10.11 5.99
C GLN A 33 0.57 8.76 5.66
N TYR A 34 0.80 7.89 6.66
CA TYR A 34 1.36 6.54 6.40
C TYR A 34 0.37 5.56 5.74
N LYS A 35 -0.94 5.85 5.79
CA LYS A 35 -1.96 5.07 5.06
C LYS A 35 -2.09 5.48 3.59
N ALA A 36 -1.58 6.64 3.20
CA ALA A 36 -1.34 6.99 1.81
C ALA A 36 -0.03 6.33 1.34
N LYS A 37 0.01 4.99 1.33
CA LYS A 37 0.95 4.32 0.44
C LYS A 37 0.61 4.80 -0.97
N PRO A 38 1.59 5.11 -1.84
CA PRO A 38 1.30 5.38 -3.23
C PRO A 38 0.44 4.23 -3.73
N GLU A 39 -0.66 4.54 -4.40
CA GLU A 39 -1.38 3.58 -5.22
C GLU A 39 -0.32 3.02 -6.17
N MET A 40 0.18 1.82 -5.85
CA MET A 40 1.02 1.07 -6.77
C MET A 40 0.05 0.66 -7.88
N ASP A 41 -0.02 1.50 -8.90
CA ASP A 41 -0.81 1.27 -10.12
C ASP A 41 -0.32 0.03 -10.90
N GLU A 42 0.84 -0.50 -10.51
CA GLU A 42 1.42 -1.72 -11.07
C GLU A 42 0.54 -2.93 -10.73
N LYS A 43 -0.29 -3.33 -11.69
CA LYS A 43 -0.99 -4.60 -11.65
C LYS A 43 -0.09 -5.68 -12.22
N TYR A 44 -0.03 -6.80 -11.54
CA TYR A 44 0.67 -7.98 -11.99
C TYR A 44 -0.31 -8.95 -12.64
N GLY A 45 0.13 -9.65 -13.68
CA GLY A 45 -0.65 -10.58 -14.46
C GLY A 45 -0.27 -12.03 -14.22
N ALA A 46 -1.25 -12.93 -14.28
CA ALA A 46 -1.05 -14.35 -14.51
C ALA A 46 -1.98 -14.86 -15.62
N TYR A 47 -1.45 -15.69 -16.50
CA TYR A 47 -2.15 -16.20 -17.67
C TYR A 47 -2.59 -17.66 -17.49
N CYS A 48 -3.80 -17.96 -17.92
CA CYS A 48 -4.39 -19.29 -17.91
C CYS A 48 -4.53 -19.81 -19.34
N SER A 49 -3.62 -20.70 -19.78
CA SER A 49 -3.68 -21.36 -21.10
C SER A 49 -5.03 -22.03 -21.44
N PRO A 50 -5.66 -22.83 -20.56
CA PRO A 50 -6.89 -23.54 -20.92
C PRO A 50 -8.14 -22.64 -21.00
N CYS A 51 -8.09 -21.44 -20.41
CA CYS A 51 -9.20 -20.48 -20.46
C CYS A 51 -8.91 -19.28 -21.34
N ASP A 52 -7.70 -19.20 -21.91
CA ASP A 52 -7.16 -18.07 -22.66
C ASP A 52 -7.49 -16.72 -22.02
N ARG A 53 -7.05 -16.56 -20.76
CA ARG A 53 -7.38 -15.37 -19.98
C ARG A 53 -6.27 -14.95 -19.05
N THR A 54 -6.20 -13.64 -18.82
CA THR A 54 -5.27 -13.01 -17.89
C THR A 54 -6.00 -12.59 -16.61
N ILE A 55 -5.37 -12.87 -15.48
CA ILE A 55 -5.84 -12.50 -14.14
C ILE A 55 -4.89 -11.42 -13.64
N LEU A 56 -5.45 -10.34 -13.10
CA LEU A 56 -4.67 -9.24 -12.54
C LEU A 56 -4.72 -9.27 -11.01
N HIS A 57 -3.59 -9.00 -10.36
CA HIS A 57 -3.47 -8.89 -8.91
C HIS A 57 -2.44 -7.84 -8.53
N THR A 58 -2.61 -7.19 -7.39
CA THR A 58 -1.69 -6.15 -6.89
C THR A 58 -0.47 -6.73 -6.17
N ASP A 59 -0.60 -7.96 -5.66
CA ASP A 59 0.48 -8.69 -5.00
C ASP A 59 1.11 -9.71 -5.99
N PRO A 60 2.39 -9.54 -6.38
CA PRO A 60 3.08 -10.46 -7.28
C PRO A 60 3.39 -11.82 -6.65
N ASP A 61 3.55 -11.89 -5.33
CA ASP A 61 3.92 -13.14 -4.66
C ASP A 61 2.74 -14.12 -4.62
N MET A 62 1.52 -13.59 -4.51
CA MET A 62 0.27 -14.35 -4.72
C MET A 62 0.21 -14.99 -6.13
N LEU A 63 0.68 -14.28 -7.16
CA LEU A 63 0.63 -14.79 -8.54
C LEU A 63 1.77 -15.75 -8.87
N LYS A 64 2.98 -15.50 -8.36
CA LYS A 64 4.12 -16.44 -8.46
C LYS A 64 3.82 -17.78 -7.80
N GLY A 65 2.95 -17.80 -6.78
CA GLY A 65 2.44 -18.99 -6.13
C GLY A 65 1.54 -19.89 -7.00
N SER A 66 1.44 -19.65 -8.31
CA SER A 66 0.59 -20.41 -9.24
C SER A 66 -0.89 -20.35 -8.86
N LEU A 67 -1.40 -19.12 -8.69
CA LEU A 67 -2.80 -18.86 -8.34
C LEU A 67 -3.75 -19.73 -9.20
N PRO A 68 -4.71 -20.46 -8.59
CA PRO A 68 -5.65 -21.25 -9.36
C PRO A 68 -6.57 -20.32 -10.15
N CYS A 69 -6.82 -20.66 -11.41
CA CYS A 69 -7.73 -19.94 -12.29
C CYS A 69 -9.17 -19.97 -11.72
N PRO A 70 -9.82 -18.84 -11.39
CA PRO A 70 -11.21 -18.82 -10.93
C PRO A 70 -12.26 -19.51 -11.82
N LYS A 71 -11.96 -19.77 -13.10
CA LYS A 71 -12.90 -20.42 -14.03
C LYS A 71 -12.72 -21.94 -14.10
N CYS A 72 -11.48 -22.43 -14.06
CA CYS A 72 -11.19 -23.84 -14.28
C CYS A 72 -10.35 -24.51 -13.18
N GLY A 73 -9.97 -23.78 -12.13
CA GLY A 73 -9.19 -24.26 -11.00
C GLY A 73 -7.72 -24.63 -11.30
N LYS A 74 -7.31 -24.61 -12.57
CA LYS A 74 -5.94 -24.97 -12.99
C LYS A 74 -4.95 -23.86 -12.63
N ALA A 75 -3.70 -24.24 -12.38
CA ALA A 75 -2.61 -23.32 -12.12
C ALA A 75 -2.42 -22.33 -13.29
N THR A 76 -2.24 -21.06 -12.96
CA THR A 76 -1.87 -20.02 -13.94
C THR A 76 -0.38 -19.75 -13.95
N VAL A 77 0.13 -19.30 -15.09
CA VAL A 77 1.53 -18.93 -15.28
C VAL A 77 1.68 -17.43 -15.04
N TYR A 78 2.56 -17.06 -14.11
CA TYR A 78 2.88 -15.65 -13.87
C TYR A 78 3.53 -15.01 -15.11
N ILE A 79 3.00 -13.86 -15.54
CA ILE A 79 3.49 -13.16 -16.75
C ILE A 79 4.21 -11.84 -16.45
N GLY A 80 4.20 -11.34 -15.20
CA GLY A 80 4.87 -10.11 -14.83
C GLY A 80 3.94 -8.93 -14.63
N VAL A 81 4.49 -7.71 -14.65
CA VAL A 81 3.70 -6.46 -14.60
C VAL A 81 2.93 -6.32 -15.91
N VAL A 82 1.67 -5.90 -15.81
CA VAL A 82 0.79 -5.60 -16.94
C VAL A 82 0.40 -4.14 -16.83
N GLU A 83 0.77 -3.35 -17.85
CA GLU A 83 0.45 -1.93 -17.98
C GLU A 83 -1.04 -1.67 -18.24
#